data_AF-A0A7S2A8R5-F1
#
_entry.id   AF-A0A7S2A8R5-F1
#
_cell.length_a   1.000
_cell.length_b   1.000
_cell.length_c   1.000
_cell.angle_alpha   90.00
_cell.angle_beta   90.00
_cell.angle_gamma   90.00
#
_symmetry.space_group_name_H-M   'P 1'
#
loop_
_entity.id
_entity.type
_entity.pdbx_description
1 polymer ?
#
loop_
_entity_poly.entity_id
_entity_poly.type
_entity_poly.pdbx_seq_one_letter_code
_entity_poly.pdbx_strand_id
1 'polypeptide(L)'
;MMYELVMAIACNGMGRAVSGFQEQRTGDYAAAAQHFKAAAGAMQMLSEEQLPKWASKSGDSFGQDLPSEAKIESAEAFKTLFLAVGQQMAVATSLNKPGTPNFSLLAKLCLGISEQMDLFVGTMSSKASLRMAKIDPYLFALVRFQIKIQKAVSTYFLARSSWDNNAPGLAIAF
;
A
#
# COMPACT_ATOMS: atom_id res chain seq x y z
N MET A 1 14.19 -11.15 -23.38
CA MET A 1 15.00 -10.14 -22.66
C MET A 1 14.17 -9.10 -21.90
N MET A 2 13.45 -8.14 -22.53
CA MET A 2 12.69 -7.12 -21.77
C MET A 2 11.55 -7.70 -20.91
N TYR A 3 10.81 -8.69 -21.44
CA TYR A 3 9.79 -9.40 -20.67
C TYR A 3 10.36 -10.10 -19.43
N GLU A 4 11.45 -10.85 -19.58
CA GLU A 4 12.09 -11.56 -18.47
C GLU A 4 12.60 -10.60 -17.41
N LEU A 5 13.17 -9.46 -17.80
CA LEU A 5 13.61 -8.43 -16.87
C LEU A 5 12.42 -7.84 -16.09
N VAL A 6 11.35 -7.47 -16.78
CA VAL A 6 10.13 -6.95 -16.15
C VAL A 6 9.53 -7.96 -15.18
N MET A 7 9.43 -9.23 -15.58
CA MET A 7 8.92 -10.29 -14.71
C MET A 7 9.86 -10.56 -13.53
N ALA A 8 11.18 -10.51 -13.72
CA ALA A 8 12.14 -10.66 -12.63
C ALA A 8 11.99 -9.54 -11.59
N ILE A 9 11.79 -8.29 -12.03
CA ILE A 9 11.56 -7.15 -11.11
C ILE A 9 10.20 -7.30 -10.41
N ALA A 10 9.15 -7.69 -11.13
CA ALA A 10 7.83 -7.90 -10.55
C ALA A 10 7.86 -8.99 -9.47
N CYS A 11 8.48 -10.13 -9.79
CA CYS A 11 8.71 -11.23 -8.85
C CYS A 11 9.57 -10.77 -7.66
N ASN A 12 10.59 -9.94 -7.87
CA ASN A 12 11.38 -9.37 -6.78
C ASN A 12 10.52 -8.52 -5.84
N GLY A 13 9.70 -7.62 -6.40
CA GLY A 13 8.81 -6.77 -5.61
C GLY A 13 7.79 -7.59 -4.80
N MET A 14 7.16 -8.58 -5.42
CA MET A 14 6.25 -9.50 -4.72
C MET A 14 6.98 -10.34 -3.66
N GLY A 15 8.19 -10.82 -3.96
CA GLY A 15 9.03 -11.53 -3.01
C GLY A 15 9.37 -10.68 -1.78
N ARG A 16 9.69 -9.39 -1.98
CA ARG A 16 9.90 -8.44 -0.87
C ARG A 16 8.63 -8.26 -0.04
N ALA A 17 7.45 -8.17 -0.66
CA ALA A 17 6.18 -8.09 0.08
C ALA A 17 5.92 -9.36 0.92
N VAL A 18 6.24 -10.54 0.39
CA VAL A 18 6.15 -11.81 1.14
C VAL A 18 7.11 -11.81 2.33
N SER A 19 8.36 -11.35 2.16
CA SER A 19 9.28 -11.19 3.30
C SER A 19 8.71 -10.23 4.35
N GLY A 20 8.13 -9.10 3.93
CA GLY A 20 7.49 -8.16 4.84
C GLY A 20 6.34 -8.78 5.65
N PHE A 21 5.54 -9.65 5.01
CA PHE A 21 4.51 -10.42 5.71
C PHE A 21 5.08 -11.40 6.74
N GLN A 22 6.23 -12.04 6.44
CA GLN A 22 6.88 -12.93 7.41
C GLN A 22 7.41 -12.17 8.62
N GLU A 23 8.06 -11.02 8.41
CA GLU A 23 8.56 -10.18 9.50
C GLU A 23 7.41 -9.59 10.35
N GLN A 24 6.28 -9.25 9.72
CA GLN A 24 5.08 -8.87 10.46
C GLN A 24 4.62 -10.00 11.39
N ARG A 25 4.69 -11.26 10.95
CA ARG A 25 4.26 -12.42 11.73
C ARG A 25 5.19 -12.71 12.92
N THR A 26 6.47 -12.37 12.81
CA THR A 26 7.44 -12.48 13.91
C THR A 26 7.40 -11.26 14.85
N GLY A 27 6.63 -10.22 14.51
CA GLY A 27 6.47 -9.01 15.30
C GLY A 27 7.51 -7.92 15.01
N ASP A 28 8.41 -8.13 14.03
CA ASP A 28 9.35 -7.10 13.58
C ASP A 28 8.71 -6.19 12.54
N TYR A 29 7.85 -5.29 13.02
CA TYR A 29 7.17 -4.31 12.19
C TYR A 29 8.11 -3.31 11.53
N ALA A 30 9.30 -3.06 12.10
CA ALA A 30 10.27 -2.14 11.53
C ALA A 30 10.91 -2.75 10.28
N ALA A 31 11.34 -4.02 10.37
CA ALA A 31 11.83 -4.78 9.22
C ALA A 31 10.74 -4.97 8.16
N ALA A 32 9.51 -5.31 8.58
CA ALA A 32 8.37 -5.43 7.69
C ALA A 32 8.12 -4.15 6.88
N ALA A 33 8.16 -2.98 7.52
CA ALA A 33 8.01 -1.69 6.84
C ALA A 33 9.08 -1.47 5.76
N GLN A 34 10.34 -1.84 6.02
CA GLN A 34 11.42 -1.72 5.03
C GLN A 34 11.22 -2.66 3.83
N HIS A 35 10.75 -3.88 4.08
CA HIS A 35 10.43 -4.82 3.02
C HIS A 35 9.30 -4.33 2.12
N PHE A 36 8.22 -3.79 2.68
CA PHE A 36 7.14 -3.20 1.89
C PHE A 36 7.60 -1.93 1.14
N LYS A 37 8.47 -1.11 1.74
CA LYS A 37 9.09 0.03 1.04
C LYS A 37 9.94 -0.43 -0.14
N ALA A 38 10.72 -1.50 0.02
CA ALA A 38 11.50 -2.08 -1.08
C ALA A 38 10.59 -2.67 -2.17
N ALA A 39 9.50 -3.33 -1.80
CA ALA A 39 8.49 -3.82 -2.75
C ALA A 39 7.87 -2.66 -3.56
N ALA A 40 7.51 -1.56 -2.90
CA ALA A 40 7.02 -0.36 -3.55
C ALA A 40 8.06 0.23 -4.53
N GLY A 41 9.35 0.26 -4.14
CA GLY A 41 10.43 0.72 -5.02
C GLY A 41 10.60 -0.12 -6.28
N ALA A 42 10.45 -1.45 -6.18
CA ALA A 42 10.48 -2.34 -7.34
C ALA A 42 9.29 -2.06 -8.29
N MET A 43 8.09 -1.88 -7.73
CA MET A 43 6.90 -1.54 -8.51
C MET A 43 7.00 -0.15 -9.15
N GLN A 44 7.61 0.81 -8.45
CA GLN A 44 7.90 2.14 -8.98
C GLN A 44 8.83 2.07 -10.20
N MET A 45 9.93 1.32 -10.10
CA MET A 45 10.86 1.10 -11.20
C MET A 45 10.16 0.47 -12.41
N LEU A 46 9.22 -0.45 -12.18
CA LEU A 46 8.41 -1.02 -13.25
C LEU A 46 7.52 0.03 -13.93
N SER A 47 6.73 0.77 -13.14
CA SER A 47 5.74 1.71 -13.67
C SER A 47 6.38 2.92 -14.35
N GLU A 48 7.46 3.46 -13.79
CA GLU A 48 8.04 4.75 -14.21
C GLU A 48 9.19 4.57 -15.22
N GLU A 49 9.86 3.41 -15.25
CA GLU A 49 11.00 3.21 -16.13
C GLU A 49 10.83 2.03 -17.09
N GLN A 50 10.73 0.81 -16.58
CA GLN A 50 10.93 -0.38 -17.41
C GLN A 50 9.77 -0.63 -18.36
N LEU A 51 8.53 -0.52 -17.88
CA LEU A 51 7.35 -0.72 -18.70
C LEU A 51 7.16 0.40 -19.74
N PRO A 52 7.34 1.69 -19.43
CA PRO A 52 7.35 2.75 -20.44
C PRO A 52 8.45 2.57 -21.50
N LYS A 53 9.67 2.20 -21.09
CA LYS A 53 10.79 1.90 -22.01
C LYS A 53 10.49 0.70 -22.91
N TRP A 54 9.72 -0.27 -22.43
CA TRP A 54 9.32 -1.43 -23.23
C TRP A 54 8.17 -1.07 -24.18
N ALA A 55 7.21 -0.29 -23.73
CA ALA A 55 6.10 0.22 -24.54
C ALA A 55 6.61 1.01 -25.75
N SER A 56 7.56 1.94 -25.53
CA SER A 56 8.12 2.77 -26.59
C SER A 56 8.87 1.98 -27.67
N LYS A 57 9.40 0.81 -27.34
CA LYS A 57 10.10 -0.07 -28.28
C LYS A 57 9.17 -1.06 -29.00
N SER A 58 7.99 -1.32 -28.48
CA SER A 58 7.10 -2.40 -28.95
C SER A 58 5.92 -1.92 -29.81
N GLY A 59 5.75 -0.60 -29.96
CA GLY A 59 4.68 0.01 -30.75
C GLY A 59 3.27 -0.36 -30.25
N ASP A 60 2.27 -0.26 -31.14
CA ASP A 60 0.85 -0.44 -30.80
C ASP A 60 0.46 -1.84 -30.32
N SER A 61 1.34 -2.84 -30.51
CA SER A 61 1.14 -4.21 -30.03
C SER A 61 1.44 -4.40 -28.53
N PHE A 62 1.92 -3.35 -27.84
CA PHE A 62 2.30 -3.45 -26.44
C PHE A 62 1.09 -3.69 -25.53
N GLY A 63 0.96 -4.93 -25.06
CA GLY A 63 0.19 -5.22 -23.86
C GLY A 63 -1.22 -5.78 -24.02
N GLN A 64 -1.60 -6.30 -25.19
CA GLN A 64 -2.81 -7.12 -25.25
C GLN A 64 -2.66 -8.43 -24.45
N ASP A 65 -1.47 -9.06 -24.51
CA ASP A 65 -1.19 -10.36 -23.87
C ASP A 65 -0.24 -10.32 -22.66
N LEU A 66 0.05 -9.12 -22.12
CA LEU A 66 0.89 -9.04 -20.94
C LEU A 66 0.15 -9.49 -19.67
N PRO A 67 0.84 -10.20 -18.76
CA PRO A 67 0.28 -10.55 -17.45
C PRO A 67 -0.05 -9.28 -16.64
N SER A 68 -0.91 -9.43 -15.63
CA SER A 68 -1.40 -8.32 -14.80
C SER A 68 -0.27 -7.51 -14.18
N GLU A 69 0.83 -8.16 -13.83
CA GLU A 69 1.99 -7.61 -13.14
C GLU A 69 2.92 -6.83 -14.10
N ALA A 70 2.81 -7.03 -15.41
CA ALA A 70 3.63 -6.38 -16.44
C ALA A 70 2.89 -5.22 -17.12
N LYS A 71 2.05 -4.51 -16.36
CA LYS A 71 1.26 -3.35 -16.81
C LYS A 71 1.52 -2.14 -15.94
N ILE A 72 1.59 -0.98 -16.58
CA ILE A 72 2.01 0.28 -15.93
C ILE A 72 1.05 0.63 -14.80
N GLU A 73 -0.25 0.53 -15.08
CA GLU A 73 -1.33 0.90 -14.17
C GLU A 73 -1.41 -0.04 -12.97
N SER A 74 -1.18 -1.35 -13.19
CA SER A 74 -1.10 -2.33 -12.12
C SER A 74 0.12 -2.07 -11.23
N ALA A 75 1.29 -1.85 -11.82
CA ALA A 75 2.51 -1.57 -11.07
C ALA A 75 2.38 -0.26 -10.25
N GLU A 76 1.77 0.78 -10.82
CA GLU A 76 1.46 2.03 -10.14
C GLU A 76 0.50 1.81 -8.94
N ALA A 77 -0.53 0.99 -9.15
CA ALA A 77 -1.48 0.65 -8.08
C ALA A 77 -0.79 -0.15 -6.96
N PHE A 78 -0.05 -1.21 -7.29
CA PHE A 78 0.66 -2.03 -6.31
C PHE A 78 1.76 -1.27 -5.56
N LYS A 79 2.44 -0.30 -6.21
CA LYS A 79 3.32 0.66 -5.52
C LYS A 79 2.57 1.35 -4.38
N THR A 80 1.40 1.91 -4.68
CA THR A 80 0.56 2.61 -3.70
C THR A 80 0.11 1.67 -2.58
N LEU A 81 -0.31 0.46 -2.90
CA LEU A 81 -0.70 -0.53 -1.90
C LEU A 81 0.46 -0.89 -0.96
N PHE A 82 1.66 -1.14 -1.49
CA PHE A 82 2.82 -1.49 -0.66
C PHE A 82 3.30 -0.32 0.20
N LEU A 83 3.20 0.93 -0.26
CA LEU A 83 3.42 2.09 0.59
C LEU A 83 2.43 2.16 1.75
N ALA A 84 1.13 1.90 1.48
CA ALA A 84 0.10 1.90 2.51
C ALA A 84 0.35 0.83 3.57
N VAL A 85 0.68 -0.39 3.14
CA VAL A 85 1.01 -1.50 4.06
C VAL A 85 2.31 -1.20 4.82
N GLY A 86 3.33 -0.64 4.18
CA GLY A 86 4.57 -0.23 4.85
C GLY A 86 4.32 0.84 5.91
N GLN A 87 3.44 1.81 5.64
CA GLN A 87 3.02 2.83 6.60
C GLN A 87 2.22 2.22 7.76
N GLN A 88 1.37 1.21 7.49
CA GLN A 88 0.68 0.46 8.53
C GLN A 88 1.65 -0.25 9.48
N MET A 89 2.75 -0.81 8.95
CA MET A 89 3.81 -1.39 9.77
C MET A 89 4.57 -0.34 10.58
N ALA A 90 4.76 0.87 10.06
CA ALA A 90 5.37 1.98 10.80
C ALA A 90 4.47 2.47 11.97
N VAL A 91 3.15 2.48 11.78
CA VAL A 91 2.17 2.72 12.85
C VAL A 91 2.28 1.63 13.92
N ALA A 92 2.28 0.36 13.52
CA ALA A 92 2.45 -0.77 14.45
C ALA A 92 3.77 -0.70 15.22
N THR A 93 4.87 -0.32 14.55
CA THR A 93 6.17 -0.09 15.19
C THR A 93 6.09 0.98 16.26
N SER A 94 5.37 2.08 15.99
CA SER A 94 5.21 3.19 16.94
C SER A 94 4.35 2.80 18.14
N LEU A 95 3.35 1.94 17.94
CA LEU A 95 2.51 1.40 19.02
C LEU A 95 3.21 0.34 19.87
N ASN A 96 4.18 -0.39 19.30
CA ASN A 96 4.93 -1.42 20.02
C ASN A 96 6.08 -0.85 20.87
N LYS A 97 6.43 0.42 20.68
CA LYS A 97 7.47 1.08 21.49
C LYS A 97 6.91 1.43 22.87
N PRO A 98 7.72 1.28 23.94
CA PRO A 98 7.30 1.68 25.28
C PRO A 98 7.09 3.21 25.35
N GLY A 99 6.03 3.63 26.04
CA GLY A 99 5.69 5.03 26.25
C GLY A 99 4.33 5.43 25.64
N THR A 100 3.97 6.70 25.79
CA THR A 100 2.74 7.25 25.19
C THR A 100 3.05 7.70 23.76
N PRO A 101 2.42 7.09 22.73
CA PRO A 101 2.65 7.51 21.37
C PRO A 101 2.02 8.87 21.09
N ASN A 102 2.52 9.56 20.07
CA ASN A 102 1.90 10.80 19.61
C ASN A 102 0.60 10.48 18.86
N PHE A 103 -0.55 10.55 19.55
CA PHE A 103 -1.85 10.21 18.99
C PHE A 103 -2.24 11.09 17.78
N SER A 104 -1.88 12.38 17.78
CA SER A 104 -2.12 13.26 16.63
C SER A 104 -1.36 12.80 15.38
N LEU A 105 -0.10 12.37 15.54
CA LEU A 105 0.68 11.80 14.46
C LEU A 105 0.10 10.47 13.98
N LEU A 106 -0.25 9.57 14.91
CA LEU A 106 -0.84 8.27 14.56
C LEU A 106 -2.16 8.42 13.81
N ALA A 107 -3.01 9.39 14.18
CA ALA A 107 -4.22 9.71 13.45
C ALA A 107 -3.93 10.06 11.99
N LYS A 108 -3.02 11.01 11.75
CA LYS A 108 -2.62 11.42 10.39
C LYS A 108 -2.05 10.27 9.59
N LEU A 109 -1.24 9.42 10.22
CA LEU A 109 -0.68 8.24 9.55
C LEU A 109 -1.79 7.25 9.15
N CYS A 110 -2.76 6.97 10.03
CA CYS A 110 -3.89 6.09 9.72
C CYS A 110 -4.79 6.65 8.61
N LEU A 111 -5.05 7.96 8.64
CA LEU A 111 -5.78 8.62 7.55
C LEU A 111 -5.04 8.48 6.22
N GLY A 112 -3.72 8.73 6.20
CA GLY A 112 -2.89 8.58 5.01
C GLY A 112 -2.87 7.14 4.46
N ILE A 113 -2.87 6.12 5.33
CA ILE A 113 -3.03 4.71 4.91
C ILE A 113 -4.37 4.52 4.19
N SER A 114 -5.45 5.06 4.77
CA SER A 114 -6.79 4.93 4.18
C SER A 114 -6.89 5.61 2.80
N GLU A 115 -6.29 6.78 2.64
CA GLU A 115 -6.26 7.53 1.38
C GLU A 115 -5.46 6.80 0.31
N GLN A 116 -4.30 6.22 0.67
CA GLN A 116 -3.51 5.42 -0.25
C GLN A 116 -4.23 4.13 -0.67
N MET A 117 -4.92 3.46 0.26
CA MET A 117 -5.72 2.28 -0.06
C MET A 117 -6.93 2.64 -0.95
N ASP A 118 -7.59 3.78 -0.70
CA ASP A 118 -8.65 4.31 -1.57
C ASP A 118 -8.10 4.60 -2.99
N LEU A 119 -6.91 5.21 -3.08
CA LEU A 119 -6.22 5.46 -4.35
C LEU A 119 -5.87 4.15 -5.09
N PHE A 120 -5.41 3.11 -4.38
CA PHE A 120 -5.19 1.79 -4.98
C PHE A 120 -6.48 1.23 -5.59
N VAL A 121 -7.58 1.22 -4.84
CA VAL A 121 -8.88 0.72 -5.34
C VAL A 121 -9.37 1.57 -6.51
N GLY A 122 -9.21 2.89 -6.43
CA GLY A 122 -9.57 3.84 -7.49
C GLY A 122 -8.79 3.57 -8.78
N THR A 123 -7.47 3.41 -8.70
CA THR A 123 -6.61 3.13 -9.86
C THR A 123 -6.93 1.76 -10.47
N MET A 124 -7.11 0.72 -9.62
CA MET A 124 -7.44 -0.62 -10.11
C MET A 124 -8.81 -0.70 -10.79
N SER A 125 -9.80 0.04 -10.29
CA SER A 125 -11.15 0.07 -10.87
C SER A 125 -11.27 0.94 -12.11
N SER A 126 -10.53 2.05 -12.21
CA SER A 126 -10.63 2.99 -13.33
C SER A 126 -9.68 2.66 -14.48
N LYS A 127 -8.41 2.35 -14.17
CA LYS A 127 -7.35 2.18 -15.18
C LYS A 127 -6.99 0.70 -15.45
N ALA A 128 -7.27 -0.19 -14.50
CA ALA A 128 -6.94 -1.61 -14.59
C ALA A 128 -8.16 -2.55 -14.46
N SER A 129 -9.37 -2.08 -14.82
CA SER A 129 -10.64 -2.79 -14.59
C SER A 129 -10.68 -4.22 -15.14
N LEU A 130 -10.20 -4.43 -16.37
CA LEU A 130 -10.11 -5.75 -17.01
C LEU A 130 -9.16 -6.72 -16.28
N ARG A 131 -8.24 -6.17 -15.48
CA ARG A 131 -7.23 -6.94 -14.72
C ARG A 131 -7.64 -7.12 -13.27
N MET A 132 -8.41 -6.18 -12.73
CA MET A 132 -9.11 -6.33 -11.45
C MET A 132 -9.91 -7.64 -11.41
N ALA A 133 -10.55 -8.01 -12.52
CA ALA A 133 -11.29 -9.28 -12.65
C ALA A 133 -10.41 -10.55 -12.59
N LYS A 134 -9.09 -10.42 -12.82
CA LYS A 134 -8.12 -11.53 -12.75
C LYS A 134 -7.46 -11.66 -11.38
N ILE A 135 -7.61 -10.66 -10.52
CA ILE A 135 -7.09 -10.65 -9.16
C ILE A 135 -8.18 -11.20 -8.23
N ASP A 136 -7.77 -11.84 -7.13
CA ASP A 136 -8.68 -12.36 -6.13
C ASP A 136 -9.71 -11.30 -5.70
N PRO A 137 -11.03 -11.52 -5.91
CA PRO A 137 -12.06 -10.58 -5.52
C PRO A 137 -12.07 -10.29 -4.01
N TYR A 138 -11.60 -11.23 -3.17
CA TYR A 138 -11.49 -11.03 -1.73
C TYR A 138 -10.43 -9.99 -1.36
N LEU A 139 -9.40 -9.77 -2.20
CA LEU A 139 -8.41 -8.72 -1.95
C LEU A 139 -9.08 -7.35 -1.87
N PHE A 140 -9.95 -7.02 -2.84
CA PHE A 140 -10.61 -5.71 -2.87
C PHE A 140 -11.65 -5.56 -1.75
N ALA A 141 -12.31 -6.65 -1.36
CA ALA A 141 -13.17 -6.65 -0.18
C ALA A 141 -12.37 -6.35 1.09
N LEU A 142 -11.22 -7.02 1.25
CA LEU A 142 -10.31 -6.80 2.38
C LEU A 142 -9.75 -5.38 2.41
N VAL A 143 -9.29 -4.83 1.28
CA VAL A 143 -8.76 -3.47 1.22
C VAL A 143 -9.85 -2.44 1.54
N ARG A 144 -11.06 -2.59 1.00
CA ARG A 144 -12.20 -1.71 1.35
C ARG A 144 -12.58 -1.79 2.82
N PHE A 145 -12.47 -2.98 3.42
CA PHE A 145 -12.67 -3.14 4.85
C PHE A 145 -11.55 -2.45 5.65
N GLN A 146 -10.29 -2.61 5.25
CA GLN A 146 -9.14 -1.93 5.85
C GLN A 146 -9.26 -0.41 5.79
N ILE A 147 -9.71 0.16 4.67
CA ILE A 147 -9.97 1.62 4.55
C ILE A 147 -10.89 2.10 5.68
N LYS A 148 -11.99 1.38 5.94
CA LYS A 148 -12.93 1.73 7.01
C LYS A 148 -12.30 1.61 8.39
N ILE A 149 -11.53 0.55 8.63
CA ILE A 149 -10.79 0.38 9.90
C ILE A 149 -9.81 1.53 10.09
N GLN A 150 -9.00 1.86 9.09
CA GLN A 150 -7.99 2.90 9.21
C GLN A 150 -8.59 4.29 9.47
N LYS A 151 -9.74 4.59 8.84
CA LYS A 151 -10.52 5.80 9.15
C LYS A 151 -11.02 5.79 10.59
N ALA A 152 -11.59 4.68 11.06
CA ALA A 152 -12.06 4.56 12.44
C ALA A 152 -10.93 4.68 13.48
N VAL A 153 -9.78 4.03 13.21
CA VAL A 153 -8.58 4.11 14.07
C VAL A 153 -7.99 5.51 14.06
N SER A 154 -8.00 6.20 12.91
CA SER A 154 -7.63 7.60 12.83
C SER A 154 -8.50 8.46 13.74
N THR A 155 -9.82 8.31 13.66
CA THR A 155 -10.76 9.04 14.51
C THR A 155 -10.54 8.74 15.99
N TYR A 156 -10.32 7.47 16.35
CA TYR A 156 -9.97 7.08 17.72
C TYR A 156 -8.71 7.81 18.24
N PHE A 157 -7.65 7.90 17.42
CA PHE A 157 -6.45 8.61 17.80
C PHE A 157 -6.66 10.14 17.88
N LEU A 158 -7.53 10.73 17.06
CA LEU A 158 -7.93 12.13 17.22
C LEU A 158 -8.69 12.35 18.52
N ALA A 159 -9.65 11.48 18.84
CA ALA A 159 -10.40 11.53 20.10
C ALA A 159 -9.44 11.47 21.30
N ARG A 160 -8.47 10.55 21.26
CA ARG A 160 -7.47 10.42 22.32
C ARG A 160 -6.57 11.66 22.43
N SER A 161 -6.12 12.21 21.30
CA SER A 161 -5.34 13.44 21.29
C SER A 161 -6.13 14.64 21.82
N SER A 162 -7.43 14.75 21.52
CA SER A 162 -8.30 15.82 22.04
C SER A 162 -8.55 15.66 23.54
N TRP A 163 -8.69 14.43 24.02
CA TRP A 163 -8.81 14.14 25.44
C TRP A 163 -7.58 14.59 26.22
N ASP A 164 -6.38 14.24 25.74
CA ASP A 164 -5.10 14.62 26.36
C ASP A 164 -4.86 16.14 26.34
N ASN A 165 -5.49 16.86 25.41
CA ASN A 165 -5.45 18.33 25.30
C ASN A 165 -6.58 19.04 26.08
N ASN A 166 -7.25 18.36 27.02
CA ASN A 166 -8.36 18.91 27.81
C ASN A 166 -9.55 19.44 26.97
N ALA A 167 -9.80 18.84 25.80
CA ALA A 167 -10.93 19.15 24.93
C ALA A 167 -11.93 17.98 24.86
N PRO A 168 -12.62 17.62 25.97
CA PRO A 168 -13.46 16.43 26.04
C PRO A 168 -14.67 16.50 25.10
N GLY A 169 -15.21 17.69 24.83
CA GLY A 169 -16.30 17.86 23.86
C GLY A 169 -15.89 17.46 22.44
N LEU A 170 -14.68 17.81 22.02
CA LEU A 170 -14.13 17.37 20.73
C LEU A 170 -13.80 15.87 20.75
N ALA A 171 -13.32 15.36 21.88
CA ALA A 171 -13.01 13.94 22.03
C ALA A 171 -14.25 13.03 21.91
N ILE A 172 -15.41 13.47 22.38
CA ILE A 172 -16.69 12.73 22.27
C ILE A 172 -17.27 12.83 20.85
N ALA A 173 -17.01 13.94 20.16
CA ALA A 173 -17.50 14.16 18.80
C ALA A 173 -16.78 13.33 17.74
N PHE A 174 -15.52 12.96 18.01
CA PHE A 174 -14.73 12.01 17.21
C PHE A 174 -15.12 10.57 17.57
#